data_AF-A0A023DJY2-F1
#
_entry.id   AF-A0A023DJY2-F1
#
_cell.length_a   1.000
_cell.length_b   1.000
_cell.length_c   1.000
_cell.angle_alpha   90.00
_cell.angle_beta   90.00
_cell.angle_gamma   90.00
#
_symmetry.space_group_name_H-M   'P 1'
#
loop_
_entity.id
_entity.type
_entity.pdbx_description
1 polymer ?
#
loop_
_entity_poly.entity_id
_entity_poly.type
_entity_poly.pdbx_seq_one_letter_code
_entity_poly.pdbx_strand_id
1 'polypeptide(L)' 'MNILVHVYECQDCDVLFAVSQSFEEHHLLQCPVCKMDKALCEVSSGELRIQAKAQQFVVPEGQTDIYKFLE' A
#
# COMPACT_ATOMS: atom_id res chain seq x y z
N MET A 1 -1.70 -12.38 -0.17
CA MET A 1 -3.09 -11.90 -0.35
C MET A 1 -3.11 -11.06 -1.62
N ASN A 2 -4.10 -11.26 -2.50
CA ASN A 2 -4.24 -10.46 -3.73
C ASN A 2 -5.41 -9.49 -3.55
N ILE A 3 -5.24 -8.24 -3.96
CA ILE A 3 -6.24 -7.18 -3.87
C ILE A 3 -6.40 -6.57 -5.25
N LEU A 4 -7.63 -6.47 -5.75
CA LEU A 4 -7.93 -5.77 -6.99
C LEU A 4 -7.82 -4.26 -6.76
N VAL A 5 -7.12 -3.55 -7.64
CA VAL A 5 -6.85 -2.12 -7.51
C VAL A 5 -7.11 -1.35 -8.81
N HIS A 6 -7.44 -0.07 -8.66
CA HIS A 6 -7.30 0.96 -9.69
C HIS A 6 -6.04 1.77 -9.42
N VAL A 7 -5.31 2.14 -10.48
CA VAL A 7 -4.10 2.97 -10.41
C VAL A 7 -4.44 4.36 -10.91
N TYR A 8 -4.18 5.34 -10.06
CA TYR A 8 -4.38 6.75 -10.35
C TYR A 8 -3.04 7.47 -10.47
N GLU A 9 -2.99 8.42 -11.40
CA GLU A 9 -1.90 9.37 -11.59
C GLU A 9 -2.38 10.76 -11.20
N CYS A 10 -1.61 11.46 -10.37
CA CYS A 10 -1.80 12.88 -10.11
C CYS A 10 -0.94 13.71 -11.07
N GLN A 11 -1.58 14.42 -12.00
CA GLN A 11 -0.87 15.21 -13.02
C GLN A 11 -0.07 16.41 -12.47
N ASP A 12 -0.40 16.87 -11.25
CA ASP A 12 0.30 17.99 -10.63
C ASP A 12 1.55 17.55 -9.85
N CYS A 13 1.57 16.30 -9.36
CA CYS A 13 2.64 15.78 -8.50
C CYS A 13 3.47 14.69 -9.18
N ASP A 14 3.07 14.24 -10.38
CA ASP A 14 3.62 13.07 -11.07
C ASP A 14 3.67 11.81 -10.17
N VAL A 15 2.67 11.66 -9.29
CA VAL A 15 2.57 10.54 -8.35
C VAL A 15 1.55 9.53 -8.82
N LEU A 16 1.99 8.27 -8.88
CA LEU A 16 1.14 7.11 -9.11
C LEU A 16 0.82 6.41 -7.79
N PHE A 17 -0.45 6.07 -7.59
CA PHE A 17 -0.88 5.31 -6.42
C PHE A 17 -2.03 4.35 -6.75
N ALA A 18 -2.11 3.27 -5.99
CA ALA A 18 -3.11 2.23 -6.15
C ALA A 18 -4.19 2.33 -5.07
N VAL A 19 -5.44 2.15 -5.46
CA VAL A 19 -6.61 2.20 -4.59
C VAL A 19 -7.39 0.91 -4.76
N SER A 20 -7.83 0.31 -3.66
CA SER A 20 -8.65 -0.91 -3.73
C SER A 20 -9.93 -0.66 -4.53
N GLN A 21 -10.30 -1.59 -5.41
CA GLN A 21 -11.59 -1.55 -6.10
C GLN A 21 -12.78 -1.71 -5.14
N SER A 22 -12.54 -2.23 -3.95
CA SER A 22 -13.55 -2.35 -2.89
C SER A 22 -13.78 -1.03 -2.13
N PHE A 23 -13.12 0.07 -2.52
CA PHE A 23 -13.22 1.34 -1.84
C PHE A 23 -14.47 2.08 -2.30
N GLU A 24 -15.60 1.94 -1.59
CA GLU A 24 -16.90 2.45 -2.06
C GLU A 24 -16.95 3.98 -2.27
N GLU A 25 -16.05 4.73 -1.64
CA GLU A 25 -16.03 6.20 -1.64
C GLU A 25 -15.01 6.78 -2.66
N HIS A 26 -14.93 6.23 -3.87
CA HIS A 26 -14.03 6.72 -4.93
C HIS A 26 -14.10 8.25 -5.17
N HIS A 27 -15.24 8.88 -4.88
CA HIS A 27 -15.41 10.34 -5.00
C HIS A 27 -14.67 11.17 -3.93
N LEU A 28 -14.14 10.53 -2.88
CA LEU A 28 -13.31 11.17 -1.85
C LEU A 28 -11.82 11.00 -2.13
N LEU A 29 -11.46 10.41 -3.27
CA LEU A 29 -10.07 10.15 -3.60
C LEU A 29 -9.31 11.47 -3.76
N GLN A 30 -8.22 11.57 -3.02
CA GLN A 30 -7.32 12.72 -3.04
C GLN A 30 -5.91 12.24 -3.29
N CYS A 31 -5.11 13.07 -3.99
CA CYS A 31 -3.70 12.80 -4.13
C CYS A 31 -3.05 12.74 -2.73
N PRO A 32 -2.28 11.69 -2.38
CA PRO A 32 -1.66 11.58 -1.07
C PRO A 32 -0.61 12.67 -0.79
N VAL A 33 -0.13 13.36 -1.84
CA VAL A 33 0.87 14.43 -1.73
C VAL A 33 0.21 15.81 -1.62
N CYS A 34 -0.54 16.24 -2.63
CA CYS A 34 -1.14 17.59 -2.64
C CYS A 34 -2.52 17.67 -2.00
N LYS A 35 -3.15 16.52 -1.67
CA LYS A 35 -4.51 16.40 -1.12
C LYS A 35 -5.61 17.00 -2.01
N MET A 36 -5.29 17.23 -3.28
CA MET A 36 -6.24 17.70 -4.28
C MET A 36 -6.84 16.50 -5.02
N ASP A 37 -8.12 16.63 -5.36
CA ASP A 37 -8.94 15.68 -6.11
C ASP A 37 -8.95 15.97 -7.63
N LYS A 38 -8.83 17.25 -8.01
CA LYS A 38 -9.00 17.73 -9.39
C LYS A 38 -7.99 17.22 -10.43
N ALA A 39 -6.83 16.72 -9.99
CA ALA A 39 -5.74 16.31 -10.88
C ALA A 39 -5.54 14.79 -10.98
N LEU A 40 -6.51 14.00 -10.50
CA LEU A 40 -6.41 12.54 -10.51
C LEU A 40 -7.00 11.95 -11.79
N CYS A 41 -6.21 11.13 -12.48
CA CYS A 41 -6.64 10.36 -13.64
C CYS A 41 -6.38 8.88 -13.41
N GLU A 42 -7.39 8.04 -13.63
CA GLU A 42 -7.18 6.59 -13.64
C GLU A 42 -6.40 6.20 -14.90
N VAL A 43 -5.28 5.50 -14.72
CA VAL A 43 -4.40 5.11 -15.83
C VAL A 43 -4.41 3.60 -16.10
N SER A 44 -4.72 2.78 -15.09
CA SER A 44 -4.84 1.33 -15.26
C SER A 44 -5.58 0.67 -14.11
N SER A 45 -5.93 -0.60 -14.27
CA SER A 45 -6.40 -1.48 -13.20
C SER A 45 -5.55 -2.75 -13.14
N GLY A 46 -5.47 -3.38 -11.97
CA GLY A 46 -4.63 -4.56 -11.78
C GLY A 46 -4.79 -5.26 -10.44
N GLU A 47 -3.86 -6.18 -10.16
CA GLU A 47 -3.81 -6.94 -8.91
C GLU A 47 -2.57 -6.56 -8.09
N LEU A 48 -2.79 -6.12 -6.85
CA LEU A 48 -1.74 -5.89 -5.88
C LEU A 48 -1.56 -7.14 -5.02
N ARG A 49 -0.40 -7.80 -5.15
CA ARG A 49 -0.03 -8.97 -4.34
C ARG A 49 0.77 -8.54 -3.12
N ILE A 50 0.11 -8.55 -1.95
CA ILE A 50 0.80 -8.35 -0.67
C ILE A 50 1.53 -9.66 -0.32
N GLN A 51 2.85 -9.60 -0.34
CA GLN A 51 3.72 -10.61 0.24
C GLN A 51 4.14 -10.11 1.62
N ALA A 52 3.61 -10.73 2.67
CA ALA A 52 4.20 -10.56 3.99
C ALA A 52 5.63 -11.11 3.92
N LYS A 53 6.65 -10.26 4.14
CA LYS A 53 7.95 -10.77 4.56
C LYS A 53 7.69 -11.43 5.91
N ALA A 54 7.57 -12.75 5.94
CA ALA A 54 7.68 -13.47 7.18
C ALA A 54 9.10 -13.21 7.69
N GLN A 55 9.24 -12.25 8.62
CA GLN A 55 10.40 -12.25 9.50
C GLN A 55 10.25 -13.49 10.37
N GLN A 56 10.75 -14.63 9.86
CA GLN A 56 10.93 -15.83 10.66
C GLN A 56 12.05 -15.51 11.66
N PHE A 57 11.69 -14.96 12.81
CA PHE A 57 12.56 -14.95 13.97
C PHE A 57 12.65 -16.39 14.45
N VAL A 58 13.64 -17.14 13.93
CA VAL A 58 13.99 -18.45 14.48
C VAL A 58 14.68 -18.17 15.81
N VAL A 59 13.93 -18.26 16.90
CA VAL A 59 14.48 -18.20 18.26
C VAL A 59 15.02 -19.61 18.58
N PRO A 60 16.34 -19.79 18.79
CA PRO A 60 16.88 -21.08 19.19
C PRO A 60 16.27 -21.52 20.53
N GLU A 61 16.06 -22.83 20.70
CA GLU A 61 15.56 -23.38 21.97
C GLU A 61 16.47 -22.96 23.13
N GLY A 62 15.90 -22.23 24.10
CA GLY A 62 16.60 -21.76 25.31
C GLY A 62 16.86 -20.24 25.38
N GLN A 63 16.49 -19.46 24.36
CA GLN A 63 16.70 -18.00 24.37
C GLN A 63 15.38 -17.26 24.69
N THR A 64 15.24 -16.72 25.90
CA THR A 64 14.01 -16.04 26.38
C THR A 64 13.94 -14.55 26.05
N ASP A 65 15.00 -13.98 25.46
CA ASP A 65 15.16 -12.52 25.32
C ASP A 65 14.95 -12.07 23.87
N ILE A 66 13.69 -12.00 23.46
CA ILE A 66 13.26 -11.57 22.12
C ILE A 66 13.52 -10.06 21.85
N TYR A 67 13.84 -9.28 22.89
CA TYR A 67 14.05 -7.84 22.80
C TYR A 67 15.39 -7.43 22.16
N LYS A 68 16.35 -8.35 21.98
CA LYS A 68 17.64 -8.08 21.33
C LYS A 68 17.60 -8.02 19.80
N PHE A 69 16.47 -8.33 19.17
CA PHE A 69 16.33 -8.38 17.71
C PHE A 69 15.59 -7.16 17.11
N LEU A 70 15.38 -6.10 17.90
CA LEU A 70 14.61 -4.90 17.53
C LEU A 70 15.47 -3.62 17.49
N GLU A 71 16.81 -3.71 17.53
CA GLU A 71 17.72 -2.57 17.30
C GLU A 71 18.14 -2.44 15.82
#